data_AF-A0A2P7PZZ9-F1
#
_entry.id   AF-A0A2P7PZZ9-F1
#
_cell.length_a   1.000
_cell.length_b   1.000
_cell.length_c   1.000
_cell.angle_alpha   90.00
_cell.angle_beta   90.00
_cell.angle_gamma   90.00
#
_symmetry.space_group_name_H-M   'P 1'
#
loop_
_entity.id
_entity.type
_entity.pdbx_description
1 polymer ?
#
loop_
_entity_poly.entity_id
_entity_poly.type
_entity_poly.pdbx_seq_one_letter_code
_entity_poly.pdbx_strand_id
1 'polypeptide(L)'
;MGIAHKVERKIAAKGIEKVVESVKKKDTEGREKAMLSLVDIYQKHAGDMFAEETYDIVREMIKDRDGKWINYVYDMMDNLDTNVIKMTALNLGFTGAYYGKKIINEKRVEHGCNVPWLILMDPTSACNMKCKGCWAAEYGHNQSLSFEELDDIIQQGKKLGIYFYMYTGGEPLMRKNDLIKLCEKHRDCYFVAFTNGTLIDDDFAKEMVRVGNFSVTLSVEGFEEENDGRRGEGSFDNVMKAMDILREHGLIFGTSICYTSKNIETVLSDKFLDLIIEKGAMYSWYFNYMPVGNGAVPELIPTVKQREYIYHRVREIRAFEGGKPIMLLDFQNDGEYVGGCIAGGRNYLHINSAGDVEPCVFIHYSNSNIRENTLLECLKSPIFMAYKEGQPFNDNHLRPCPMLENPELLNEMVKRTGAHSTDLISPEKVDSLTSKCMPYANEWKEKANELWEHSQEEKAKRKSI
;
A
#
# COMPACT_ATOMS: atom_id res chain seq x y z
N MET A 1 24.09 -6.23 3.20
CA MET A 1 24.14 -5.50 4.49
C MET A 1 25.58 -5.32 4.96
N GLY A 2 25.95 -4.11 5.38
CA GLY A 2 27.21 -3.84 6.08
C GLY A 2 27.28 -4.45 7.49
N ILE A 3 28.48 -4.53 8.07
CA ILE A 3 28.73 -5.15 9.38
C ILE A 3 27.98 -4.42 10.51
N ALA A 4 27.99 -3.08 10.52
CA ALA A 4 27.32 -2.26 11.53
C ALA A 4 25.80 -2.55 11.58
N HIS A 5 25.13 -2.54 10.42
CA HIS A 5 23.70 -2.84 10.35
C HIS A 5 23.35 -4.26 10.82
N LYS A 6 24.19 -5.26 10.50
CA LYS A 6 23.98 -6.64 11.00
C LYS A 6 24.00 -6.69 12.53
N VAL A 7 24.81 -5.87 13.19
CA VAL A 7 24.87 -5.77 14.65
C VAL A 7 23.62 -5.08 15.18
N GLU A 8 23.26 -3.92 14.64
CA GLU A 8 22.05 -3.17 15.05
C GLU A 8 20.79 -4.01 14.89
N ARG A 9 20.63 -4.69 13.75
CA ARG A 9 19.48 -5.57 13.49
C ARG A 9 19.41 -6.74 14.48
N LYS A 10 20.55 -7.31 14.90
CA LYS A 10 20.57 -8.35 15.95
C LYS A 10 20.15 -7.82 17.31
N ILE A 11 20.52 -6.59 17.66
CA ILE A 11 20.10 -5.93 18.90
C ILE A 11 18.59 -5.66 18.85
N ALA A 12 18.09 -5.08 17.75
CA ALA A 12 16.68 -4.83 17.53
C ALA A 12 15.86 -6.13 17.62
N ALA A 13 16.32 -7.21 17.00
CA ALA A 13 15.65 -8.51 17.06
C ALA A 13 15.49 -9.02 18.50
N LYS A 14 16.52 -8.93 19.34
CA LYS A 14 16.44 -9.30 20.77
C LYS A 14 15.50 -8.39 21.56
N GLY A 15 15.48 -7.10 21.25
CA GLY A 15 14.56 -6.14 21.87
C GLY A 15 13.10 -6.46 21.55
N ILE A 16 12.80 -6.63 20.26
CA ILE A 16 11.47 -7.01 19.75
C ILE A 16 11.03 -8.34 20.37
N GLU A 17 11.91 -9.34 20.41
CA GLU A 17 11.59 -10.64 21.00
C GLU A 17 11.14 -10.53 22.46
N LYS A 18 11.86 -9.75 23.28
CA LYS A 18 11.46 -9.51 24.67
C LYS A 18 10.13 -8.79 24.80
N VAL A 19 9.88 -7.79 23.94
CA VAL A 19 8.60 -7.06 23.94
C VAL A 19 7.45 -7.99 23.57
N VAL A 20 7.60 -8.78 22.50
CA VAL A 20 6.58 -9.74 22.05
C VAL A 20 6.30 -10.79 23.14
N GLU A 21 7.34 -11.35 23.77
CA GLU A 21 7.18 -12.28 24.89
C GLU A 21 6.46 -11.65 26.10
N SER A 22 6.74 -10.38 26.40
CA SER A 22 6.07 -9.66 27.48
C SER A 22 4.60 -9.41 27.16
N VAL A 23 4.29 -8.93 25.95
CA VAL A 23 2.91 -8.61 25.56
C VAL A 23 2.04 -9.87 25.46
N LYS A 24 2.61 -10.98 24.97
CA LYS A 24 1.92 -12.29 24.88
C LYS A 24 1.56 -12.91 26.23
N LYS A 25 2.17 -12.49 27.35
CA LYS A 25 1.82 -12.96 28.71
C LYS A 25 0.46 -12.45 29.20
N LYS A 26 -0.15 -11.50 28.50
CA LYS A 26 -1.49 -10.96 28.77
C LYS A 26 -1.66 -10.29 30.14
N ASP A 27 -0.56 -9.86 30.77
CA ASP A 27 -0.63 -9.06 31.99
C ASP A 27 -0.75 -7.56 31.62
N THR A 28 -1.74 -6.88 32.19
CA THR A 28 -2.11 -5.51 31.77
C THR A 28 -1.00 -4.51 32.02
N GLU A 29 -0.37 -4.54 33.20
CA GLU A 29 0.69 -3.58 33.56
C GLU A 29 1.99 -3.80 32.78
N GLY A 30 2.39 -5.06 32.55
CA GLY A 30 3.57 -5.39 31.77
C GLY A 30 3.38 -5.19 30.28
N ARG A 31 2.17 -5.33 29.74
CA ARG A 31 1.83 -4.91 28.36
C ARG A 31 2.08 -3.43 28.16
N GLU A 32 1.46 -2.60 29.01
CA GLU A 32 1.60 -1.15 28.96
C GLU A 32 3.07 -0.74 29.07
N LYS A 33 3.78 -1.28 30.07
CA LYS A 33 5.21 -1.02 30.27
C LYS A 33 6.08 -1.46 29.08
N ALA A 34 5.79 -2.61 28.48
CA ALA A 34 6.53 -3.10 27.32
C ALA A 34 6.30 -2.22 26.09
N MET A 35 5.07 -1.77 25.85
CA MET A 35 4.72 -0.89 24.74
C MET A 35 5.33 0.51 24.93
N LEU A 36 5.28 1.09 26.13
CA LEU A 36 5.94 2.36 26.42
C LEU A 36 7.46 2.26 26.24
N SER A 37 8.07 1.16 26.71
CA SER A 37 9.50 0.91 26.49
C SER A 37 9.84 0.80 25.01
N LEU A 38 8.94 0.27 24.16
CA LEU A 38 9.15 0.22 22.72
C LEU A 38 9.15 1.62 22.10
N VAL A 39 8.24 2.50 22.54
CA VAL A 39 8.22 3.92 22.13
C VAL A 39 9.51 4.62 22.51
N ASP A 40 10.00 4.42 23.74
CA ASP A 40 11.25 5.04 24.21
C ASP A 40 12.47 4.55 23.40
N ILE A 41 12.52 3.24 23.11
CA ILE A 41 13.56 2.67 22.24
C ILE A 41 13.46 3.30 20.85
N TYR A 42 12.26 3.39 20.28
CA TYR A 42 12.09 3.94 18.95
C TYR A 42 12.46 5.43 18.90
N GLN A 43 11.94 6.27 19.79
CA GLN A 43 12.27 7.69 19.86
C GLN A 43 13.78 7.93 19.97
N LYS A 44 14.47 7.15 20.80
CA LYS A 44 15.93 7.24 20.95
C LYS A 44 16.69 6.98 19.64
N HIS A 45 16.20 6.07 18.80
CA HIS A 45 16.90 5.69 17.56
C HIS A 45 16.42 6.48 16.35
N ALA A 46 15.13 6.82 16.29
CA ALA A 46 14.48 7.50 15.19
C ALA A 46 14.91 8.96 15.03
N GLY A 47 15.54 9.56 16.05
CA GLY A 47 16.06 10.92 15.98
C GLY A 47 14.95 11.93 15.66
N ASP A 48 15.18 12.79 14.67
CA ASP A 48 14.26 13.81 14.18
C ASP A 48 13.23 13.29 13.14
N MET A 49 13.09 11.97 13.00
CA MET A 49 12.15 11.37 12.04
C MET A 49 10.69 11.73 12.31
N PHE A 50 10.31 11.92 13.59
CA PHE A 50 8.98 12.37 14.01
C PHE A 50 9.12 13.48 15.03
N ALA A 51 8.14 14.39 15.07
CA ALA A 51 8.07 15.45 16.07
C ALA A 51 7.86 14.85 17.48
N GLU A 52 8.37 15.51 18.53
CA GLU A 52 8.29 14.99 19.90
C GLU A 52 6.83 14.73 20.33
N GLU A 53 5.93 15.62 19.92
CA GLU A 53 4.50 15.54 20.23
C GLU A 53 3.86 14.27 19.67
N THR A 54 4.41 13.70 18.58
CA THR A 54 3.92 12.44 18.00
C THR A 54 4.15 11.28 18.96
N TYR A 55 5.30 11.24 19.64
CA TYR A 55 5.59 10.20 20.62
C TYR A 55 4.70 10.33 21.86
N ASP A 56 4.41 11.56 22.28
CA ASP A 56 3.55 11.80 23.43
C ASP A 56 2.11 11.39 23.14
N ILE A 57 1.58 11.67 21.95
CA ILE A 57 0.28 11.15 21.50
C ILE A 57 0.25 9.62 21.56
N VAL A 58 1.30 8.95 21.10
CA VAL A 58 1.39 7.47 21.15
C VAL A 58 1.45 6.97 22.59
N ARG A 59 2.16 7.65 23.50
CA ARG A 59 2.20 7.29 24.92
C ARG A 59 0.84 7.43 25.58
N GLU A 60 0.12 8.52 25.33
CA GLU A 60 -1.22 8.71 25.87
C GLU A 60 -2.20 7.66 25.31
N MET A 61 -2.09 7.33 24.02
CA MET A 61 -2.85 6.23 23.42
C MET A 61 -2.55 4.88 24.10
N ILE A 62 -1.31 4.60 24.47
CA ILE A 62 -0.94 3.34 25.17
C ILE A 62 -1.50 3.32 26.60
N LYS A 63 -1.57 4.47 27.28
CA LYS A 63 -2.09 4.57 28.65
C LYS A 63 -3.61 4.51 28.72
N ASP A 64 -4.31 4.91 27.65
CA ASP A 64 -5.77 4.81 27.55
C ASP A 64 -6.21 3.36 27.31
N ARG A 65 -6.37 2.58 28.40
CA ARG A 65 -6.66 1.14 28.35
C ARG A 65 -7.97 0.78 27.65
N ASP A 66 -8.94 1.69 27.68
CA ASP A 66 -10.23 1.50 27.00
C ASP A 66 -10.21 2.08 25.56
N GLY A 67 -9.08 2.68 25.17
CA GLY A 67 -8.87 3.31 23.88
C GLY A 67 -8.98 2.32 22.71
N LYS A 68 -9.70 2.73 21.67
CA LYS A 68 -9.92 1.94 20.45
C LYS A 68 -8.62 1.41 19.85
N TRP A 69 -7.62 2.28 19.74
CA TRP A 69 -6.38 1.96 19.02
C TRP A 69 -5.43 1.07 19.80
N ILE A 70 -5.34 1.21 21.13
CA ILE A 70 -4.52 0.27 21.90
C ILE A 70 -5.16 -1.12 21.94
N ASN A 71 -6.49 -1.20 22.01
CA ASN A 71 -7.20 -2.47 21.96
C ASN A 71 -7.09 -3.14 20.59
N TYR A 72 -7.12 -2.37 19.51
CA TYR A 72 -6.77 -2.85 18.17
C TYR A 72 -5.35 -3.44 18.11
N VAL A 73 -4.35 -2.78 18.70
CA VAL A 73 -2.97 -3.31 18.76
C VAL A 73 -2.90 -4.57 19.62
N TYR A 74 -3.57 -4.61 20.78
CA TYR A 74 -3.58 -5.80 21.63
C TYR A 74 -4.28 -6.99 20.99
N ASP A 75 -5.36 -6.78 20.24
CA ASP A 75 -6.03 -7.82 19.48
C ASP A 75 -5.06 -8.45 18.45
N MET A 76 -4.33 -7.62 17.70
CA MET A 76 -3.27 -8.14 16.81
C MET A 76 -2.23 -8.94 17.55
N MET A 77 -1.72 -8.40 18.66
CA MET A 77 -0.68 -9.09 19.43
C MET A 77 -1.20 -10.40 20.02
N ASP A 78 -2.51 -10.53 20.28
CA ASP A 78 -3.11 -11.75 20.80
C ASP A 78 -3.35 -12.81 19.74
N ASN A 79 -3.83 -12.39 18.57
CA ASN A 79 -4.28 -13.32 17.53
C ASN A 79 -3.19 -13.71 16.53
N LEU A 80 -2.11 -12.92 16.40
CA LEU A 80 -1.04 -13.22 15.46
C LEU A 80 -0.03 -14.25 15.97
N ASP A 81 0.55 -15.01 15.05
CA ASP A 81 1.68 -15.88 15.33
C ASP A 81 2.92 -15.07 15.77
N THR A 82 3.69 -15.64 16.70
CA THR A 82 4.84 -14.95 17.29
C THR A 82 5.95 -14.66 16.27
N ASN A 83 6.21 -15.57 15.33
CA ASN A 83 7.20 -15.35 14.28
C ASN A 83 6.74 -14.24 13.33
N VAL A 84 5.45 -14.24 12.97
CA VAL A 84 4.85 -13.19 12.12
C VAL A 84 5.00 -11.80 12.75
N ILE A 85 4.66 -11.64 14.03
CA ILE A 85 4.84 -10.37 14.75
C ILE A 85 6.32 -9.95 14.74
N LYS A 86 7.22 -10.86 15.13
CA LYS A 86 8.67 -10.58 15.23
C LYS A 86 9.24 -10.14 13.87
N MET A 87 8.94 -10.88 12.81
CA MET A 87 9.45 -10.61 11.47
C MET A 87 8.87 -9.32 10.88
N THR A 88 7.59 -9.04 11.12
CA THR A 88 6.96 -7.78 10.70
C THR A 88 7.60 -6.57 11.38
N ALA A 89 7.72 -6.59 12.72
CA ALA A 89 8.35 -5.51 13.46
C ALA A 89 9.80 -5.28 13.04
N LEU A 90 10.55 -6.36 12.77
CA LEU A 90 11.95 -6.29 12.40
C LEU A 90 12.20 -5.85 10.95
N ASN A 91 11.38 -6.32 10.01
CA ASN A 91 11.59 -6.06 8.59
C ASN A 91 10.87 -4.79 8.14
N LEU A 92 9.60 -4.61 8.48
CA LEU A 92 8.85 -3.43 8.08
C LEU A 92 9.17 -2.23 8.99
N GLY A 93 9.14 -2.43 10.30
CA GLY A 93 9.40 -1.37 11.29
C GLY A 93 10.87 -0.96 11.37
N PHE A 94 11.75 -1.89 11.71
CA PHE A 94 13.18 -1.55 11.88
C PHE A 94 13.94 -1.46 10.55
N THR A 95 13.88 -2.49 9.71
CA THR A 95 14.72 -2.53 8.50
C THR A 95 14.21 -1.56 7.43
N GLY A 96 12.91 -1.57 7.13
CA GLY A 96 12.29 -0.72 6.11
C GLY A 96 12.11 0.72 6.56
N ALA A 97 11.33 0.96 7.62
CA ALA A 97 10.95 2.32 8.02
C ALA A 97 12.08 3.11 8.69
N TYR A 98 13.00 2.45 9.41
CA TYR A 98 14.13 3.13 10.05
C TYR A 98 15.41 3.10 9.21
N TYR A 99 16.03 1.93 9.06
CA TYR A 99 17.34 1.81 8.40
C TYR A 99 17.28 2.14 6.91
N GLY A 100 16.33 1.54 6.19
CA GLY A 100 16.12 1.73 4.77
C GLY A 100 15.82 3.18 4.43
N LYS A 101 14.94 3.83 5.21
CA LYS A 101 14.58 5.25 5.01
C LYS A 101 15.79 6.19 5.10
N LYS A 102 16.72 5.94 6.02
CA LYS A 102 17.96 6.72 6.11
C LYS A 102 18.78 6.62 4.81
N ILE A 103 19.00 5.39 4.32
CA ILE A 103 19.73 5.15 3.06
C ILE A 103 19.00 5.77 1.87
N ILE A 104 17.68 5.62 1.80
CA ILE A 104 16.84 6.21 0.74
C ILE A 104 17.07 7.73 0.68
N ASN A 105 17.04 8.41 1.83
CA ASN A 105 17.24 9.86 1.89
C ASN A 105 18.66 10.25 1.43
N GLU A 106 19.69 9.53 1.86
CA GLU A 106 21.07 9.72 1.39
C GLU A 106 21.17 9.53 -0.13
N LYS A 107 20.56 8.46 -0.67
CA LYS A 107 20.61 8.11 -2.10
C LYS A 107 19.83 9.08 -2.98
N ARG A 108 18.73 9.66 -2.50
CA ARG A 108 18.00 10.74 -3.20
C ARG A 108 18.90 11.96 -3.43
N VAL A 109 19.66 12.36 -2.40
CA VAL A 109 20.61 13.48 -2.49
C VAL A 109 21.78 13.11 -3.39
N GLU A 110 22.41 11.96 -3.17
CA GLU A 110 23.58 11.49 -3.92
C GLU A 110 23.31 11.39 -5.43
N HIS A 111 22.13 10.89 -5.80
CA HIS A 111 21.82 10.61 -7.20
C HIS A 111 20.96 11.66 -7.89
N GLY A 112 20.43 12.64 -7.14
CA GLY A 112 19.60 13.72 -7.67
C GLY A 112 18.23 13.27 -8.19
N CYS A 113 17.80 12.04 -7.88
CA CYS A 113 16.55 11.43 -8.32
C CYS A 113 15.69 10.99 -7.12
N ASN A 114 14.44 10.64 -7.39
CA ASN A 114 13.61 9.99 -6.39
C ASN A 114 14.12 8.55 -6.15
N VAL A 115 13.93 8.04 -4.93
CA VAL A 115 14.19 6.64 -4.56
C VAL A 115 13.03 6.20 -3.66
N PRO A 116 12.23 5.19 -4.05
CA PRO A 116 11.01 4.87 -3.34
C PRO A 116 11.29 4.16 -2.02
N TRP A 117 10.25 4.06 -1.18
CA TRP A 117 10.29 3.22 0.03
C TRP A 117 9.89 1.77 -0.27
N LEU A 118 9.02 1.57 -1.26
CA LEU A 118 8.57 0.26 -1.70
C LEU A 118 8.54 0.14 -3.23
N ILE A 119 8.60 -1.09 -3.73
CA ILE A 119 8.42 -1.41 -5.16
C ILE A 119 7.20 -2.33 -5.29
N LEU A 120 6.26 -1.97 -6.16
CA LEU A 120 5.23 -2.88 -6.65
C LEU A 120 5.79 -3.64 -7.85
N MET A 121 5.64 -4.96 -7.87
CA MET A 121 6.06 -5.80 -8.99
C MET A 121 4.93 -6.72 -9.39
N ASP A 122 4.77 -6.94 -10.67
CA ASP A 122 3.87 -7.95 -11.22
C ASP A 122 4.68 -9.21 -11.56
N PRO A 123 4.66 -10.26 -10.71
CA PRO A 123 5.44 -11.46 -10.98
C PRO A 123 4.99 -12.17 -12.26
N THR A 124 3.72 -11.99 -12.62
CA THR A 124 3.08 -12.60 -13.77
C THR A 124 1.88 -11.80 -14.22
N SER A 125 1.54 -11.82 -15.52
CA SER A 125 0.26 -11.32 -16.03
C SER A 125 -0.87 -12.34 -15.90
N ALA A 126 -0.55 -13.61 -15.58
CA ALA A 126 -1.51 -14.70 -15.54
C ALA A 126 -2.45 -14.59 -14.33
N CYS A 127 -3.76 -14.73 -14.56
CA CYS A 127 -4.78 -14.72 -13.51
C CYS A 127 -5.75 -15.90 -13.71
N ASN A 128 -6.16 -16.53 -12.61
CA ASN A 128 -7.14 -17.62 -12.62
C ASN A 128 -8.61 -17.13 -12.56
N MET A 129 -8.84 -15.82 -12.52
CA MET A 129 -10.17 -15.18 -12.56
C MET A 129 -10.29 -14.25 -13.77
N LYS A 130 -11.49 -13.73 -14.05
CA LYS A 130 -11.76 -12.79 -15.16
C LYS A 130 -12.66 -11.62 -14.73
N CYS A 131 -12.20 -10.83 -13.77
CA CYS A 131 -12.98 -9.74 -13.18
C CYS A 131 -13.35 -8.67 -14.22
N LYS A 132 -14.57 -8.12 -14.11
CA LYS A 132 -15.03 -7.00 -14.94
C LYS A 132 -14.26 -5.73 -14.56
N GLY A 133 -13.74 -5.02 -15.56
CA GLY A 133 -12.97 -3.78 -15.35
C GLY A 133 -11.64 -4.00 -14.62
N CYS A 134 -11.01 -5.16 -14.84
CA CYS A 134 -9.66 -5.42 -14.34
C CYS A 134 -8.63 -4.59 -15.10
N TRP A 135 -7.73 -3.92 -14.36
CA TRP A 135 -6.63 -3.15 -14.92
C TRP A 135 -5.28 -3.92 -14.87
N ALA A 136 -5.18 -4.96 -14.05
CA ALA A 136 -3.92 -5.63 -13.72
C ALA A 136 -3.68 -6.96 -14.46
N ALA A 137 -4.72 -7.58 -15.01
CA ALA A 137 -4.61 -8.86 -15.69
C ALA A 137 -4.61 -8.67 -17.20
N GLU A 138 -3.59 -9.20 -17.87
CA GLU A 138 -3.53 -9.25 -19.32
C GLU A 138 -4.05 -10.60 -19.83
N TYR A 139 -5.37 -10.78 -19.81
CA TYR A 139 -6.00 -12.04 -20.19
C TYR A 139 -5.57 -12.52 -21.59
N GLY A 140 -4.99 -13.72 -21.64
CA GLY A 140 -4.44 -14.30 -22.87
C GLY A 140 -2.93 -14.14 -23.03
N HIS A 141 -2.29 -13.37 -22.15
CA HIS A 141 -0.84 -13.26 -22.03
C HIS A 141 -0.39 -13.88 -20.71
N ASN A 142 0.71 -14.65 -20.76
CA ASN A 142 1.35 -15.26 -19.59
C ASN A 142 2.78 -14.74 -19.43
N GLN A 143 2.97 -13.44 -19.60
CA GLN A 143 4.26 -12.83 -19.35
C GLN A 143 4.58 -12.93 -17.87
N SER A 144 5.86 -13.06 -17.55
CA SER A 144 6.31 -13.17 -16.19
C SER A 144 7.76 -12.73 -16.09
N LEU A 145 8.07 -12.15 -14.94
CA LEU A 145 9.45 -12.03 -14.50
C LEU A 145 9.92 -13.42 -14.04
N SER A 146 11.13 -13.79 -14.42
CA SER A 146 11.82 -14.96 -13.89
C SER A 146 12.12 -14.78 -12.40
N PHE A 147 12.42 -15.89 -11.72
CA PHE A 147 12.83 -15.82 -10.32
C PHE A 147 14.11 -14.97 -10.17
N GLU A 148 15.04 -15.11 -11.12
CA GLU A 148 16.30 -14.39 -11.16
C GLU A 148 16.10 -12.89 -11.35
N GLU A 149 15.17 -12.47 -12.21
CA GLU A 149 14.81 -11.05 -12.38
C GLU A 149 14.20 -10.46 -11.09
N LEU A 150 13.23 -11.16 -10.48
CA LEU A 150 12.62 -10.71 -9.22
C LEU A 150 13.67 -10.59 -8.10
N ASP A 151 14.56 -11.57 -8.00
CA ASP A 151 15.67 -11.57 -7.05
C ASP A 151 16.66 -10.43 -7.30
N ASP A 152 17.03 -10.18 -8.56
CA ASP A 152 17.94 -9.10 -8.92
C ASP A 152 17.33 -7.73 -8.62
N ILE A 153 16.05 -7.51 -8.92
CA ILE A 153 15.32 -6.28 -8.55
C ILE A 153 15.39 -6.03 -7.05
N ILE A 154 15.15 -7.05 -6.22
CA ILE A 154 15.24 -6.94 -4.76
C ILE A 154 16.68 -6.62 -4.32
N GLN A 155 17.68 -7.26 -4.93
CA GLN A 155 19.09 -6.97 -4.61
C GLN A 155 19.48 -5.54 -4.98
N GLN A 156 19.02 -5.03 -6.13
CA GLN A 156 19.22 -3.64 -6.54
C GLN A 156 18.50 -2.67 -5.60
N GLY A 157 17.24 -2.95 -5.25
CA GLY A 157 16.46 -2.15 -4.31
C GLY A 157 17.12 -2.03 -2.94
N LYS A 158 17.65 -3.13 -2.39
CA LYS A 158 18.36 -3.13 -1.11
C LYS A 158 19.60 -2.24 -1.10
N LYS A 159 20.31 -2.11 -2.24
CA LYS A 159 21.44 -1.17 -2.38
C LYS A 159 21.00 0.30 -2.31
N LEU A 160 19.74 0.58 -2.66
CA LEU A 160 19.11 1.90 -2.58
C LEU A 160 18.36 2.14 -1.25
N GLY A 161 18.34 1.16 -0.34
CA GLY A 161 17.63 1.24 0.94
C GLY A 161 16.19 0.74 0.91
N ILE A 162 15.77 0.07 -0.17
CA ILE A 162 14.41 -0.46 -0.35
C ILE A 162 14.33 -1.88 0.23
N TYR A 163 13.49 -2.06 1.23
CA TYR A 163 13.29 -3.35 1.94
C TYR A 163 11.82 -3.78 1.98
N PHE A 164 10.93 -3.06 1.30
CA PHE A 164 9.51 -3.40 1.24
C PHE A 164 9.08 -3.59 -0.21
N TYR A 165 8.45 -4.73 -0.48
CA TYR A 165 8.05 -5.14 -1.82
C TYR A 165 6.61 -5.61 -1.79
N MET A 166 5.84 -5.17 -2.77
CA MET A 166 4.46 -5.55 -2.95
C MET A 166 4.30 -6.28 -4.29
N TYR A 167 3.47 -7.32 -4.33
CA TYR A 167 3.18 -8.08 -5.53
C TYR A 167 1.75 -7.82 -5.99
N THR A 168 1.61 -7.47 -7.26
CA THR A 168 0.36 -7.24 -8.00
C THR A 168 0.39 -8.05 -9.31
N GLY A 169 -0.44 -7.70 -10.30
CA GLY A 169 -0.34 -8.25 -11.66
C GLY A 169 -0.86 -9.67 -11.80
N GLY A 170 -1.74 -9.88 -12.79
CA GLY A 170 -2.52 -11.10 -12.88
C GLY A 170 -3.06 -11.52 -11.50
N GLU A 171 -2.76 -12.74 -11.08
CA GLU A 171 -2.83 -13.19 -9.69
C GLU A 171 -1.42 -13.58 -9.20
N PRO A 172 -0.79 -12.82 -8.28
CA PRO A 172 0.57 -13.11 -7.80
C PRO A 172 0.75 -14.53 -7.26
N LEU A 173 -0.28 -15.08 -6.60
CA LEU A 173 -0.20 -16.39 -5.98
C LEU A 173 -0.17 -17.54 -7.00
N MET A 174 -0.37 -17.28 -8.29
CA MET A 174 0.00 -18.22 -9.36
C MET A 174 1.50 -18.57 -9.32
N ARG A 175 2.32 -17.70 -8.70
CA ARG A 175 3.76 -17.89 -8.45
C ARG A 175 4.10 -18.10 -6.98
N LYS A 176 3.16 -18.57 -6.15
CA LYS A 176 3.34 -18.67 -4.68
C LYS A 176 4.64 -19.35 -4.24
N ASN A 177 5.07 -20.40 -4.93
CA ASN A 177 6.33 -21.10 -4.63
C ASN A 177 7.57 -20.21 -4.80
N ASP A 178 7.61 -19.38 -5.84
CA ASP A 178 8.73 -18.46 -6.06
C ASP A 178 8.70 -17.31 -5.06
N LEU A 179 7.51 -16.80 -4.73
CA LEU A 179 7.35 -15.76 -3.73
C LEU A 179 7.85 -16.22 -2.36
N ILE A 180 7.53 -17.46 -1.94
CA ILE A 180 8.06 -18.04 -0.70
C ILE A 180 9.58 -18.16 -0.74
N LYS A 181 10.17 -18.65 -1.84
CA LYS A 181 11.64 -18.71 -2.00
C LYS A 181 12.29 -17.33 -1.91
N LEU A 182 11.67 -16.29 -2.46
CA LEU A 182 12.16 -14.91 -2.34
C LEU A 182 12.09 -14.42 -0.89
N CYS A 183 11.00 -14.73 -0.17
CA CYS A 183 10.86 -14.41 1.26
C CYS A 183 11.96 -15.07 2.11
N GLU A 184 12.29 -16.33 1.81
CA GLU A 184 13.39 -17.06 2.45
C GLU A 184 14.77 -16.48 2.12
N LYS A 185 15.01 -16.12 0.86
CA LYS A 185 16.29 -15.57 0.41
C LYS A 185 16.53 -14.17 0.97
N HIS A 186 15.48 -13.37 1.09
CA HIS A 186 15.51 -11.98 1.54
C HIS A 186 14.79 -11.79 2.88
N ARG A 187 15.21 -12.54 3.91
CA ARG A 187 14.63 -12.49 5.28
C ARG A 187 14.68 -11.12 5.96
N ASP A 188 15.39 -10.16 5.40
CA ASP A 188 15.48 -8.77 5.86
C ASP A 188 14.49 -7.83 5.20
N CYS A 189 13.79 -8.30 4.16
CA CYS A 189 12.73 -7.57 3.48
C CYS A 189 11.37 -8.02 3.99
N TYR A 190 10.37 -7.18 3.78
CA TYR A 190 8.97 -7.52 4.01
C TYR A 190 8.23 -7.56 2.68
N PHE A 191 7.28 -8.48 2.56
CA PHE A 191 6.54 -8.75 1.33
C PHE A 191 5.04 -8.68 1.58
N VAL A 192 4.30 -8.12 0.63
CA VAL A 192 2.83 -8.15 0.61
C VAL A 192 2.37 -8.59 -0.78
N ALA A 193 1.34 -9.43 -0.90
CA ALA A 193 0.70 -9.71 -2.18
C ALA A 193 -0.77 -9.28 -2.17
N PHE A 194 -1.20 -8.57 -3.22
CA PHE A 194 -2.60 -8.35 -3.52
C PHE A 194 -3.15 -9.58 -4.23
N THR A 195 -4.16 -10.23 -3.64
CA THR A 195 -4.64 -11.52 -4.14
C THR A 195 -6.16 -11.59 -4.14
N ASN A 196 -6.71 -12.40 -5.04
CA ASN A 196 -8.11 -12.77 -5.08
C ASN A 196 -8.50 -13.83 -4.03
N GLY A 197 -7.53 -14.40 -3.31
CA GLY A 197 -7.75 -15.33 -2.19
C GLY A 197 -7.98 -16.79 -2.59
N THR A 198 -8.24 -17.09 -3.86
CA THR A 198 -8.60 -18.45 -4.32
C THR A 198 -7.49 -19.49 -4.17
N LEU A 199 -6.22 -19.06 -4.06
CA LEU A 199 -5.04 -19.92 -3.97
C LEU A 199 -4.47 -20.02 -2.55
N ILE A 200 -5.19 -19.47 -1.58
CA ILE A 200 -4.85 -19.56 -0.15
C ILE A 200 -5.44 -20.85 0.41
N ASP A 201 -4.55 -21.76 0.76
CA ASP A 201 -4.84 -23.03 1.41
C ASP A 201 -4.01 -23.15 2.71
N ASP A 202 -4.32 -24.16 3.52
CA ASP A 202 -3.68 -24.42 4.81
C ASP A 202 -2.17 -24.63 4.69
N ASP A 203 -1.72 -25.31 3.63
CA ASP A 203 -0.30 -25.56 3.38
C ASP A 203 0.46 -24.27 3.04
N PHE A 204 -0.14 -23.40 2.22
CA PHE A 204 0.44 -22.10 1.93
C PHE A 204 0.45 -21.17 3.15
N ALA A 205 -0.61 -21.20 3.98
CA ALA A 205 -0.65 -20.44 5.24
C ALA A 205 0.49 -20.86 6.18
N LYS A 206 0.77 -22.16 6.31
CA LYS A 206 1.93 -22.66 7.08
C LYS A 206 3.26 -22.14 6.55
N GLU A 207 3.43 -22.08 5.23
CA GLU A 207 4.63 -21.52 4.60
C GLU A 207 4.77 -20.02 4.89
N MET A 208 3.67 -19.27 4.86
CA MET A 208 3.65 -17.85 5.25
C MET A 208 4.06 -17.66 6.72
N VAL A 209 3.55 -18.49 7.64
CA VAL A 209 3.95 -18.47 9.06
C VAL A 209 5.45 -18.76 9.20
N ARG A 210 5.96 -19.75 8.47
CA ARG A 210 7.37 -20.17 8.51
C ARG A 210 8.32 -19.05 8.06
N VAL A 211 8.01 -18.34 6.97
CA VAL A 211 8.84 -17.22 6.52
C VAL A 211 8.64 -15.99 7.41
N GLY A 212 7.41 -15.72 7.85
CA GLY A 212 7.01 -14.66 8.79
C GLY A 212 7.10 -13.23 8.24
N ASN A 213 7.75 -13.03 7.10
CA ASN A 213 7.92 -11.73 6.43
C ASN A 213 7.04 -11.56 5.18
N PHE A 214 5.95 -12.31 5.10
CA PHE A 214 5.00 -12.25 3.98
C PHE A 214 3.57 -12.15 4.51
N SER A 215 2.82 -11.20 3.95
CA SER A 215 1.40 -11.00 4.25
C SER A 215 0.62 -10.81 2.96
N VAL A 216 -0.71 -10.84 3.05
CA VAL A 216 -1.58 -10.69 1.88
C VAL A 216 -2.62 -9.61 2.10
N THR A 217 -3.08 -9.04 1.00
CA THR A 217 -4.22 -8.12 0.97
C THR A 217 -5.27 -8.73 0.04
N LEU A 218 -6.40 -9.09 0.62
CA LEU A 218 -7.47 -9.81 -0.05
C LEU A 218 -8.42 -8.86 -0.76
N SER A 219 -8.64 -9.12 -2.04
CA SER A 219 -9.52 -8.28 -2.82
C SER A 219 -11.00 -8.61 -2.58
N VAL A 220 -11.79 -7.63 -2.15
CA VAL A 220 -13.22 -7.78 -1.85
C VAL A 220 -13.96 -6.47 -2.17
N GLU A 221 -15.14 -6.54 -2.79
CA GLU A 221 -15.81 -5.35 -3.35
C GLU A 221 -17.15 -4.99 -2.67
N GLY A 222 -17.49 -5.67 -1.57
CA GLY A 222 -18.76 -5.56 -0.87
C GLY A 222 -19.22 -6.91 -0.35
N PHE A 223 -20.54 -7.08 -0.14
CA PHE A 223 -21.11 -8.38 0.13
C PHE A 223 -21.14 -9.23 -1.15
N GLU A 224 -21.76 -10.41 -1.07
CA GLU A 224 -21.82 -11.38 -2.16
C GLU A 224 -22.30 -10.74 -3.49
N GLU A 225 -23.36 -9.94 -3.46
CA GLU A 225 -23.92 -9.31 -4.66
C GLU A 225 -22.91 -8.39 -5.37
N GLU A 226 -22.30 -7.44 -4.65
CA GLU A 226 -21.34 -6.51 -5.27
C GLU A 226 -20.04 -7.21 -5.66
N ASN A 227 -19.57 -8.12 -4.80
CA ASN A 227 -18.33 -8.83 -5.00
C ASN A 227 -18.40 -9.75 -6.22
N ASP A 228 -19.39 -10.64 -6.26
CA ASP A 228 -19.52 -11.61 -7.34
C ASP A 228 -19.99 -10.97 -8.64
N GLY A 229 -20.80 -9.90 -8.55
CA GLY A 229 -21.20 -9.10 -9.70
C GLY A 229 -20.02 -8.55 -10.51
N ARG A 230 -18.90 -8.24 -9.83
CA ARG A 230 -17.64 -7.76 -10.44
C ARG A 230 -16.62 -8.87 -10.67
N ARG A 231 -16.45 -9.78 -9.71
CA ARG A 231 -15.33 -10.73 -9.66
C ARG A 231 -15.67 -12.13 -10.14
N GLY A 232 -16.95 -12.46 -10.25
CA GLY A 232 -17.45 -13.77 -10.68
C GLY A 232 -18.11 -14.53 -9.53
N GLU A 233 -19.04 -15.41 -9.88
CA GLU A 233 -19.81 -16.22 -8.93
C GLU A 233 -18.92 -17.07 -8.02
N GLY A 234 -19.25 -17.12 -6.72
CA GLY A 234 -18.52 -17.82 -5.67
C GLY A 234 -17.25 -17.11 -5.20
N SER A 235 -16.91 -15.93 -5.75
CA SER A 235 -15.68 -15.23 -5.38
C SER A 235 -15.73 -14.65 -3.96
N PHE A 236 -16.93 -14.30 -3.47
CA PHE A 236 -17.14 -13.83 -2.10
C PHE A 236 -16.85 -14.94 -1.10
N ASP A 237 -17.40 -16.14 -1.32
CA ASP A 237 -17.13 -17.30 -0.46
C ASP A 237 -15.65 -17.67 -0.44
N ASN A 238 -14.97 -17.61 -1.60
CA ASN A 238 -13.54 -17.86 -1.69
C ASN A 238 -12.73 -16.88 -0.83
N VAL A 239 -13.04 -15.58 -0.89
CA VAL A 239 -12.31 -14.58 -0.09
C VAL A 239 -12.62 -14.73 1.41
N MET A 240 -13.87 -15.03 1.78
CA MET A 240 -14.24 -15.26 3.19
C MET A 240 -13.52 -16.47 3.76
N LYS A 241 -13.45 -17.57 3.01
CA LYS A 241 -12.69 -18.77 3.39
C LYS A 241 -11.20 -18.48 3.53
N ALA A 242 -10.63 -17.69 2.62
CA ALA A 242 -9.23 -17.29 2.71
C ALA A 242 -8.95 -16.48 3.99
N MET A 243 -9.84 -15.55 4.36
CA MET A 243 -9.72 -14.81 5.63
C MET A 243 -9.75 -15.74 6.84
N ASP A 244 -10.67 -16.72 6.85
CA ASP A 244 -10.77 -17.69 7.94
C ASP A 244 -9.46 -18.48 8.10
N ILE A 245 -8.88 -19.00 7.00
CA ILE A 245 -7.59 -19.70 7.02
C ILE A 245 -6.46 -18.79 7.55
N LEU A 246 -6.35 -17.56 7.02
CA LEU A 246 -5.29 -16.64 7.45
C LEU A 246 -5.39 -16.30 8.93
N ARG A 247 -6.61 -16.08 9.42
CA ARG A 247 -6.89 -15.81 10.83
C ARG A 247 -6.54 -17.01 11.72
N GLU A 248 -6.94 -18.22 11.34
CA GLU A 248 -6.66 -19.46 12.10
C GLU A 248 -5.15 -19.70 12.27
N HIS A 249 -4.34 -19.30 11.29
CA HIS A 249 -2.87 -19.40 11.34
C HIS A 249 -2.18 -18.19 11.99
N GLY A 250 -2.93 -17.19 12.45
CA GLY A 250 -2.38 -15.97 13.03
C GLY A 250 -1.53 -15.16 12.06
N LEU A 251 -1.94 -15.07 10.80
CA LEU A 251 -1.26 -14.30 9.75
C LEU A 251 -1.78 -12.86 9.71
N ILE A 252 -0.89 -11.94 9.32
CA ILE A 252 -1.29 -10.56 9.01
C ILE A 252 -1.94 -10.55 7.62
N PHE A 253 -3.15 -10.01 7.54
CA PHE A 253 -3.78 -9.70 6.27
C PHE A 253 -4.71 -8.50 6.39
N GLY A 254 -5.03 -7.92 5.24
CA GLY A 254 -6.01 -6.85 5.13
C GLY A 254 -6.88 -7.04 3.89
N THR A 255 -7.69 -6.04 3.57
CA THR A 255 -8.51 -6.01 2.36
C THR A 255 -8.03 -4.97 1.35
N SER A 256 -8.29 -5.20 0.07
CA SER A 256 -8.08 -4.26 -1.02
C SER A 256 -9.41 -4.07 -1.74
N ILE A 257 -9.92 -2.84 -1.69
CA ILE A 257 -11.29 -2.54 -2.09
C ILE A 257 -11.26 -1.41 -3.13
N CYS A 258 -11.94 -1.63 -4.26
CA CYS A 258 -12.12 -0.60 -5.26
C CYS A 258 -13.46 0.11 -5.01
N TYR A 259 -13.41 1.39 -4.64
CA TYR A 259 -14.60 2.24 -4.69
C TYR A 259 -15.06 2.40 -6.13
N THR A 260 -16.34 2.21 -6.34
CA THR A 260 -17.05 2.56 -7.56
C THR A 260 -18.28 3.35 -7.20
N SER A 261 -18.84 4.10 -8.15
CA SER A 261 -20.14 4.77 -7.96
C SER A 261 -21.28 3.84 -7.52
N LYS A 262 -21.09 2.50 -7.57
CA LYS A 262 -22.08 1.47 -7.26
C LYS A 262 -21.92 0.78 -5.90
N ASN A 263 -20.73 0.78 -5.28
CA ASN A 263 -20.50 0.00 -4.05
C ASN A 263 -20.05 0.82 -2.83
N ILE A 264 -19.79 2.13 -2.98
CA ILE A 264 -19.22 2.98 -1.91
C ILE A 264 -20.03 2.92 -0.61
N GLU A 265 -21.35 2.96 -0.70
CA GLU A 265 -22.23 2.90 0.49
C GLU A 265 -22.11 1.54 1.19
N THR A 266 -22.02 0.45 0.44
CA THR A 266 -21.83 -0.90 0.99
C THR A 266 -20.47 -1.02 1.67
N VAL A 267 -19.38 -0.72 0.96
CA VAL A 267 -18.02 -0.99 1.43
C VAL A 267 -17.55 -0.06 2.55
N LEU A 268 -18.26 1.04 2.80
CA LEU A 268 -18.02 1.94 3.95
C LEU A 268 -19.09 1.84 5.04
N SER A 269 -20.10 0.97 4.86
CA SER A 269 -21.11 0.71 5.87
C SER A 269 -20.49 0.07 7.10
N ASP A 270 -21.04 0.37 8.29
CA ASP A 270 -20.63 -0.28 9.53
C ASP A 270 -20.73 -1.80 9.43
N LYS A 271 -21.80 -2.32 8.82
CA LYS A 271 -22.03 -3.77 8.68
C LYS A 271 -20.92 -4.47 7.91
N PHE A 272 -20.45 -3.87 6.81
CA PHE A 272 -19.40 -4.45 6.01
C PHE A 272 -18.04 -4.36 6.72
N LEU A 273 -17.76 -3.23 7.37
CA LEU A 273 -16.55 -3.07 8.17
C LEU A 273 -16.52 -4.06 9.34
N ASP A 274 -17.65 -4.26 10.03
CA ASP A 274 -17.79 -5.25 11.10
C ASP A 274 -17.50 -6.66 10.59
N LEU A 275 -18.05 -7.04 9.43
CA LEU A 275 -17.77 -8.35 8.82
C LEU A 275 -16.27 -8.58 8.59
N ILE A 276 -15.56 -7.64 7.96
CA ILE A 276 -14.13 -7.84 7.66
C ILE A 276 -13.27 -7.82 8.92
N ILE A 277 -13.62 -7.01 9.93
CA ILE A 277 -12.96 -6.98 11.24
C ILE A 277 -13.18 -8.32 11.96
N GLU A 278 -14.41 -8.82 12.00
CA GLU A 278 -14.76 -10.11 12.59
C GLU A 278 -14.04 -11.28 11.91
N LYS A 279 -13.80 -11.17 10.59
CA LYS A 279 -12.99 -12.12 9.82
C LYS A 279 -11.50 -12.02 10.10
N GLY A 280 -11.03 -10.96 10.79
CA GLY A 280 -9.64 -10.78 11.21
C GLY A 280 -8.83 -9.83 10.33
N ALA A 281 -9.46 -9.09 9.41
CA ALA A 281 -8.75 -8.11 8.59
C ALA A 281 -8.20 -6.97 9.47
N MET A 282 -6.90 -6.73 9.33
CA MET A 282 -6.18 -5.77 10.18
C MET A 282 -6.21 -4.36 9.61
N TYR A 283 -6.22 -4.24 8.29
CA TYR A 283 -6.25 -2.97 7.59
C TYR A 283 -7.04 -3.13 6.30
N SER A 284 -7.45 -2.02 5.71
CA SER A 284 -8.07 -2.03 4.39
C SER A 284 -7.52 -0.92 3.51
N TRP A 285 -7.01 -1.30 2.35
CA TRP A 285 -6.65 -0.39 1.28
C TRP A 285 -7.89 -0.10 0.45
N TYR A 286 -8.14 1.18 0.24
CA TYR A 286 -9.22 1.65 -0.59
C TYR A 286 -8.67 2.47 -1.75
N PHE A 287 -9.13 2.10 -2.95
CA PHE A 287 -8.72 2.71 -4.20
C PHE A 287 -9.95 3.23 -4.93
N ASN A 288 -9.88 4.46 -5.45
CA ASN A 288 -10.88 4.92 -6.39
C ASN A 288 -10.79 4.10 -7.68
N TYR A 289 -11.94 3.80 -8.27
CA TYR A 289 -11.98 3.30 -9.64
C TYR A 289 -11.30 4.31 -10.57
N MET A 290 -10.21 3.87 -11.20
CA MET A 290 -9.44 4.63 -12.18
C MET A 290 -9.91 4.24 -13.58
N PRO A 291 -10.27 5.19 -14.47
CA PRO A 291 -10.78 4.87 -15.81
C PRO A 291 -9.65 4.53 -16.79
N VAL A 292 -8.82 3.54 -16.46
CA VAL A 292 -7.62 3.15 -17.23
C VAL A 292 -7.95 2.07 -18.25
N GLY A 293 -7.39 2.18 -19.45
CA GLY A 293 -7.58 1.24 -20.55
C GLY A 293 -8.73 1.63 -21.48
N ASN A 294 -8.65 1.17 -22.74
CA ASN A 294 -9.62 1.54 -23.78
C ASN A 294 -11.06 1.06 -23.47
N GLY A 295 -11.22 0.01 -22.66
CA GLY A 295 -12.51 -0.52 -22.21
C GLY A 295 -13.01 0.04 -20.88
N ALA A 296 -12.36 1.08 -20.34
CA ALA A 296 -12.78 1.70 -19.08
C ALA A 296 -14.20 2.25 -19.16
N VAL A 297 -14.93 2.16 -18.03
CA VAL A 297 -16.28 2.69 -17.84
C VAL A 297 -16.23 3.91 -16.91
N PRO A 298 -16.12 5.16 -17.42
CA PRO A 298 -15.98 6.35 -16.59
C PRO A 298 -17.14 6.60 -15.62
N GLU A 299 -18.32 6.05 -15.89
CA GLU A 299 -19.51 6.16 -15.04
C GLU A 299 -19.35 5.44 -13.69
N LEU A 300 -18.33 4.58 -13.56
CA LEU A 300 -17.98 3.93 -12.29
C LEU A 300 -17.07 4.79 -11.41
N ILE A 301 -16.55 5.91 -11.90
CA ILE A 301 -15.81 6.87 -11.07
C ILE A 301 -16.77 7.41 -10.00
N PRO A 302 -16.36 7.46 -8.71
CA PRO A 302 -17.18 8.06 -7.66
C PRO A 302 -17.60 9.49 -8.01
N THR A 303 -18.87 9.84 -7.85
CA THR A 303 -19.34 11.22 -8.04
C THR A 303 -18.72 12.18 -7.02
N VAL A 304 -18.79 13.50 -7.27
CA VAL A 304 -18.32 14.53 -6.30
C VAL A 304 -18.91 14.33 -4.91
N LYS A 305 -20.23 14.10 -4.81
CA LYS A 305 -20.91 13.84 -3.53
C LYS A 305 -20.40 12.57 -2.84
N GLN A 306 -20.16 11.52 -3.61
CA GLN A 306 -19.62 10.26 -3.07
C GLN A 306 -18.17 10.44 -2.61
N ARG A 307 -17.34 11.21 -3.32
CA ARG A 307 -15.96 11.49 -2.89
C ARG A 307 -15.92 12.35 -1.63
N GLU A 308 -16.80 13.34 -1.50
CA GLU A 308 -16.98 14.09 -0.25
C GLU A 308 -17.43 13.17 0.89
N TYR A 309 -18.37 12.25 0.64
CA TYR A 309 -18.75 11.24 1.63
C TYR A 309 -17.55 10.37 2.07
N ILE A 310 -16.76 9.86 1.12
CA ILE A 310 -15.54 9.07 1.43
C ILE A 310 -14.57 9.90 2.28
N TYR A 311 -14.34 11.16 1.91
CA TYR A 311 -13.49 12.10 2.65
C TYR A 311 -13.89 12.20 4.14
N HIS A 312 -15.18 12.34 4.43
CA HIS A 312 -15.65 12.44 5.82
C HIS A 312 -15.64 11.08 6.51
N ARG A 313 -16.15 10.04 5.84
CA ARG A 313 -16.35 8.71 6.43
C ARG A 313 -15.04 8.03 6.80
N VAL A 314 -14.01 8.11 5.95
CA VAL A 314 -12.69 7.54 6.26
C VAL A 314 -12.08 8.22 7.49
N ARG A 315 -12.25 9.55 7.64
CA ARG A 315 -11.77 10.28 8.83
C ARG A 315 -12.54 9.92 10.10
N GLU A 316 -13.86 9.75 9.98
CA GLU A 316 -14.71 9.29 11.09
C GLU A 316 -14.27 7.90 11.58
N ILE A 317 -14.06 6.95 10.66
CA ILE A 317 -13.60 5.60 11.00
C ILE A 317 -12.25 5.65 11.73
N ARG A 318 -11.33 6.51 11.27
CA ARG A 318 -9.99 6.69 11.84
C ARG A 318 -9.91 7.55 13.10
N ALA A 319 -11.00 8.20 13.52
CA ALA A 319 -10.98 9.08 14.69
C ALA A 319 -10.52 8.32 15.95
N PHE A 320 -10.00 9.01 16.97
CA PHE A 320 -9.63 8.35 18.23
C PHE A 320 -10.86 7.81 18.97
N GLU A 321 -11.95 8.58 18.96
CA GLU A 321 -13.24 8.22 19.54
C GLU A 321 -14.25 7.87 18.44
N GLY A 322 -15.12 6.90 18.69
CA GLY A 322 -16.10 6.42 17.70
C GLY A 322 -15.46 5.66 16.52
N GLY A 323 -16.20 5.55 15.42
CA GLY A 323 -15.75 4.82 14.21
C GLY A 323 -15.58 3.32 14.44
N LYS A 324 -14.68 2.69 13.67
CA LYS A 324 -14.39 1.24 13.72
C LYS A 324 -12.91 0.98 14.01
N PRO A 325 -12.54 -0.10 14.73
CA PRO A 325 -11.16 -0.44 15.05
C PRO A 325 -10.44 -1.09 13.85
N ILE A 326 -10.30 -0.35 12.75
CA ILE A 326 -9.57 -0.81 11.57
C ILE A 326 -8.83 0.35 10.91
N MET A 327 -7.58 0.10 10.52
CA MET A 327 -6.78 1.10 9.80
C MET A 327 -7.17 1.09 8.32
N LEU A 328 -7.96 2.09 7.93
CA LEU A 328 -8.23 2.33 6.52
C LEU A 328 -7.07 3.11 5.90
N LEU A 329 -6.68 2.81 4.66
CA LEU A 329 -5.72 3.58 3.87
C LEU A 329 -6.41 3.97 2.56
N ASP A 330 -6.55 5.27 2.30
CA ASP A 330 -7.31 5.80 1.17
C ASP A 330 -6.34 6.42 0.17
N PHE A 331 -6.20 5.79 -0.99
CA PHE A 331 -5.17 6.16 -1.95
C PHE A 331 -5.33 7.58 -2.52
N GLN A 332 -6.55 8.13 -2.52
CA GLN A 332 -6.82 9.41 -3.16
C GLN A 332 -6.91 10.57 -2.16
N ASN A 333 -7.69 10.41 -1.09
CA ASN A 333 -7.95 11.43 -0.08
C ASN A 333 -6.79 11.58 0.91
N ASP A 334 -5.93 10.57 1.06
CA ASP A 334 -4.77 10.67 1.95
C ASP A 334 -3.62 11.49 1.39
N GLY A 335 -3.75 12.02 0.16
CA GLY A 335 -2.82 13.01 -0.39
C GLY A 335 -2.51 14.13 0.61
N GLU A 336 -3.50 14.57 1.39
CA GLU A 336 -3.31 15.56 2.47
C GLU A 336 -2.26 15.15 3.51
N TYR A 337 -2.26 13.87 3.92
CA TYR A 337 -1.40 13.35 4.98
C TYR A 337 -0.02 12.92 4.46
N VAL A 338 0.08 12.57 3.18
CA VAL A 338 1.34 12.11 2.56
C VAL A 338 2.01 13.17 1.67
N GLY A 339 1.40 14.35 1.56
CA GLY A 339 1.94 15.50 0.84
C GLY A 339 1.76 15.43 -0.68
N GLY A 340 0.64 14.92 -1.17
CA GLY A 340 0.31 14.79 -2.60
C GLY A 340 0.61 13.39 -3.17
N CYS A 341 0.78 13.29 -4.50
CA CYS A 341 1.07 12.02 -5.16
C CYS A 341 2.39 11.39 -4.68
N ILE A 342 2.38 10.07 -4.44
CA ILE A 342 3.54 9.30 -3.97
C ILE A 342 4.23 8.44 -5.05
N ALA A 343 3.74 8.51 -6.29
CA ALA A 343 4.27 7.79 -7.46
C ALA A 343 5.60 8.39 -7.96
N GLY A 344 6.15 7.85 -9.05
CA GLY A 344 7.36 8.36 -9.72
C GLY A 344 8.60 8.21 -8.84
N GLY A 345 8.65 7.11 -8.08
CA GLY A 345 9.74 6.83 -7.16
C GLY A 345 9.71 7.66 -5.87
N ARG A 346 8.72 8.55 -5.65
CA ARG A 346 8.70 9.40 -4.45
C ARG A 346 8.53 8.56 -3.18
N ASN A 347 7.56 7.63 -3.16
CA ASN A 347 7.53 6.55 -2.17
C ASN A 347 7.28 5.18 -2.79
N TYR A 348 6.80 5.11 -4.04
CA TYR A 348 6.72 3.84 -4.76
C TYR A 348 6.98 3.98 -6.26
N LEU A 349 7.23 2.84 -6.91
CA LEU A 349 7.15 2.64 -8.35
C LEU A 349 6.54 1.27 -8.65
N HIS A 350 6.18 1.04 -9.91
CA HIS A 350 5.63 -0.22 -10.39
C HIS A 350 6.57 -0.85 -11.43
N ILE A 351 6.72 -2.17 -11.41
CA ILE A 351 7.40 -2.95 -12.45
C ILE A 351 6.43 -4.02 -12.95
N ASN A 352 5.97 -3.89 -14.19
CA ASN A 352 5.01 -4.84 -14.74
C ASN A 352 5.67 -6.18 -15.11
N SER A 353 4.86 -7.17 -15.53
CA SER A 353 5.36 -8.52 -15.85
C SER A 353 6.21 -8.60 -17.13
N ALA A 354 6.18 -7.54 -17.96
CA ALA A 354 7.04 -7.35 -19.13
C ALA A 354 8.40 -6.72 -18.78
N GLY A 355 8.56 -6.25 -17.54
CA GLY A 355 9.76 -5.58 -17.03
C GLY A 355 9.73 -4.06 -17.19
N ASP A 356 8.66 -3.46 -17.70
CA ASP A 356 8.58 -2.00 -17.80
C ASP A 356 8.48 -1.38 -16.42
N VAL A 357 9.24 -0.31 -16.20
CA VAL A 357 9.26 0.42 -14.93
C VAL A 357 8.36 1.63 -15.06
N GLU A 358 7.21 1.57 -14.40
CA GLU A 358 6.14 2.56 -14.47
C GLU A 358 6.15 3.46 -13.22
N PRO A 359 5.88 4.78 -13.37
CA PRO A 359 5.79 5.68 -12.21
C PRO A 359 4.69 5.28 -11.22
N CYS A 360 3.57 4.74 -11.71
CA CYS A 360 2.36 4.49 -10.95
C CYS A 360 1.70 3.22 -11.48
N VAL A 361 1.12 2.43 -10.57
CA VAL A 361 0.47 1.15 -10.91
C VAL A 361 -0.80 1.34 -11.77
N PHE A 362 -1.38 2.54 -11.78
CA PHE A 362 -2.55 2.89 -12.59
C PHE A 362 -2.19 3.71 -13.85
N ILE A 363 -0.91 3.96 -14.12
CA ILE A 363 -0.46 4.80 -15.25
C ILE A 363 0.56 3.99 -16.03
N HIS A 364 0.04 3.17 -16.95
CA HIS A 364 0.80 2.25 -17.80
C HIS A 364 1.51 2.99 -18.94
N TYR A 365 2.46 3.85 -18.57
CA TYR A 365 3.36 4.53 -19.49
C TYR A 365 4.79 4.48 -18.96
N SER A 366 5.73 4.05 -19.83
CA SER A 366 7.15 3.99 -19.49
C SER A 366 8.04 4.34 -20.67
N ASN A 367 9.30 4.62 -20.37
CA ASN A 367 10.41 4.69 -21.32
C ASN A 367 11.64 3.96 -20.77
N SER A 368 11.46 3.01 -19.84
CA SER A 368 12.53 2.26 -19.22
C SER A 368 12.08 0.84 -18.86
N ASN A 369 12.91 -0.14 -19.21
CA ASN A 369 12.68 -1.54 -18.87
C ASN A 369 13.83 -2.08 -18.00
N ILE A 370 13.48 -2.85 -16.96
CA ILE A 370 14.42 -3.39 -15.97
C ILE A 370 15.35 -4.48 -16.53
N ARG A 371 15.00 -5.05 -17.68
CA ARG A 371 15.84 -6.02 -18.41
C ARG A 371 17.00 -5.35 -19.14
N GLU A 372 16.86 -4.06 -19.43
CA GLU A 372 17.80 -3.28 -20.22
C GLU A 372 18.59 -2.29 -19.35
N ASN A 373 18.00 -1.87 -18.22
CA ASN A 373 18.53 -0.82 -17.36
C ASN A 373 18.56 -1.29 -15.91
N THR A 374 19.53 -0.81 -15.14
CA THR A 374 19.52 -0.96 -13.69
C THR A 374 18.34 -0.18 -13.08
N LEU A 375 17.90 -0.58 -11.89
CA LEU A 375 16.84 0.11 -11.14
C LEU A 375 17.15 1.60 -10.94
N LEU A 376 18.42 1.96 -10.71
CA LEU A 376 18.84 3.35 -10.56
C LEU A 376 18.74 4.14 -11.87
N GLU A 377 19.06 3.51 -13.01
CA GLU A 377 18.87 4.12 -14.33
C GLU A 377 17.38 4.31 -14.63
N CYS A 378 16.53 3.34 -14.30
CA CYS A 378 15.07 3.47 -14.41
C CYS A 378 14.52 4.64 -13.58
N LEU A 379 15.00 4.83 -12.34
CA LEU A 379 14.63 5.96 -11.48
C LEU A 379 15.10 7.33 -12.00
N LYS A 380 16.05 7.33 -12.93
CA LYS A 380 16.57 8.53 -13.63
C LYS A 380 16.01 8.67 -15.04
N SER A 381 15.15 7.75 -15.47
CA SER A 381 14.52 7.83 -16.78
C SER A 381 13.72 9.12 -16.93
N PRO A 382 13.52 9.62 -18.17
CA PRO A 382 12.88 10.92 -18.38
C PRO A 382 11.50 11.04 -17.73
N ILE A 383 10.70 9.95 -17.69
CA ILE A 383 9.37 9.99 -17.06
C ILE A 383 9.46 10.11 -15.53
N PHE A 384 10.38 9.40 -14.89
CA PHE A 384 10.59 9.51 -13.44
C PHE A 384 11.13 10.88 -13.03
N MET A 385 12.02 11.46 -13.83
CA MET A 385 12.52 12.81 -13.60
C MET A 385 11.41 13.87 -13.78
N ALA A 386 10.55 13.71 -14.79
CA ALA A 386 9.39 14.59 -14.97
C ALA A 386 8.42 14.50 -13.77
N TYR A 387 8.19 13.31 -13.21
CA TYR A 387 7.40 13.17 -11.97
C TYR A 387 8.06 13.88 -10.79
N LYS A 388 9.38 13.73 -10.61
CA LYS A 388 10.12 14.41 -9.53
C LYS A 388 10.01 15.93 -9.64
N GLU A 389 10.14 16.47 -10.85
CA GLU A 389 10.05 17.92 -11.11
C GLU A 389 8.65 18.47 -10.93
N GLY A 390 7.62 17.68 -11.29
CA GLY A 390 6.22 18.08 -11.19
C GLY A 390 5.59 17.90 -9.81
N GLN A 391 6.29 17.30 -8.83
CA GLN A 391 5.73 17.02 -7.51
C GLN A 391 5.98 18.17 -6.51
N PRO A 392 4.96 18.59 -5.72
CA PRO A 392 3.57 18.15 -5.79
C PRO A 392 2.86 18.68 -7.06
N PHE A 393 2.00 17.87 -7.66
CA PHE A 393 1.28 18.23 -8.90
C PHE A 393 0.17 19.28 -8.67
N ASN A 394 -0.27 19.42 -7.42
CA ASN A 394 -1.26 20.41 -7.00
C ASN A 394 -1.03 20.74 -5.52
N ASP A 395 -1.05 22.02 -5.15
CA ASP A 395 -0.90 22.44 -3.74
C ASP A 395 -2.13 22.10 -2.89
N ASN A 396 -3.29 21.88 -3.52
CA ASN A 396 -4.43 21.25 -2.87
C ASN A 396 -4.29 19.72 -2.97
N HIS A 397 -3.86 19.10 -1.89
CA HIS A 397 -3.60 17.66 -1.89
C HIS A 397 -4.87 16.78 -1.89
N LEU A 398 -6.08 17.35 -1.95
CA LEU A 398 -7.30 16.62 -2.33
C LEU A 398 -7.43 16.46 -3.86
N ARG A 399 -6.48 16.97 -4.63
CA ARG A 399 -6.31 16.75 -6.08
C ARG A 399 -4.89 16.25 -6.41
N PRO A 400 -4.42 15.15 -5.79
CA PRO A 400 -3.00 14.81 -5.83
C PRO A 400 -2.58 14.17 -7.16
N CYS A 401 -3.49 13.51 -7.90
CA CYS A 401 -3.10 12.62 -8.99
C CYS A 401 -2.86 13.40 -10.29
N PRO A 402 -1.71 13.19 -10.97
CA PRO A 402 -1.43 13.83 -12.26
C PRO A 402 -2.29 13.27 -13.40
N MET A 403 -3.03 12.18 -13.17
CA MET A 403 -3.93 11.58 -14.16
C MET A 403 -5.39 11.95 -13.91
N LEU A 404 -5.88 11.78 -12.67
CA LEU A 404 -7.31 11.86 -12.38
C LEU A 404 -7.78 13.31 -12.16
N GLU A 405 -7.06 14.11 -11.38
CA GLU A 405 -7.47 15.50 -11.09
C GLU A 405 -6.67 16.57 -11.85
N ASN A 406 -5.51 16.21 -12.41
CA ASN A 406 -4.67 17.13 -13.18
C ASN A 406 -4.26 16.50 -14.53
N PRO A 407 -5.21 15.94 -15.31
CA PRO A 407 -4.94 15.12 -16.49
C PRO A 407 -4.02 15.77 -17.53
N GLU A 408 -4.03 17.09 -17.64
CA GLU A 408 -3.14 17.87 -18.48
C GLU A 408 -1.66 17.65 -18.14
N LEU A 409 -1.32 17.50 -16.85
CA LEU A 409 0.05 17.31 -16.40
C LEU A 409 0.59 15.94 -16.85
N LEU A 410 -0.20 14.86 -16.71
CA LEU A 410 0.19 13.56 -17.26
C LEU A 410 0.38 13.64 -18.78
N ASN A 411 -0.56 14.28 -19.48
CA ASN A 411 -0.51 14.42 -20.94
C ASN A 411 0.81 15.06 -21.40
N GLU A 412 1.16 16.20 -20.80
CA GLU A 412 2.40 16.92 -21.08
C GLU A 412 3.64 16.11 -20.71
N MET A 413 3.65 15.47 -19.53
CA MET A 413 4.78 14.66 -19.08
C MET A 413 5.05 13.49 -20.04
N VAL A 414 4.02 12.72 -20.43
CA VAL A 414 4.18 11.58 -21.35
C VAL A 414 4.71 12.05 -22.70
N LYS A 415 4.12 13.10 -23.28
CA LYS A 415 4.56 13.64 -24.59
C LYS A 415 5.99 14.17 -24.55
N ARG A 416 6.36 14.95 -23.52
CA ARG A 416 7.70 15.55 -23.39
C ARG A 416 8.78 14.51 -23.19
N THR A 417 8.46 13.42 -22.48
CA THR A 417 9.44 12.38 -22.10
C THR A 417 9.54 11.26 -23.12
N GLY A 418 8.64 11.22 -24.11
CA GLY A 418 8.55 10.14 -25.08
C GLY A 418 8.13 8.80 -24.47
N ALA A 419 7.52 8.80 -23.28
CA ALA A 419 6.98 7.59 -22.68
C ALA A 419 5.86 7.02 -23.57
N HIS A 420 5.79 5.69 -23.66
CA HIS A 420 4.80 4.98 -24.45
C HIS A 420 3.95 4.09 -23.55
N SER A 421 2.75 3.73 -24.02
CA SER A 421 1.87 2.84 -23.27
C SER A 421 2.48 1.46 -23.14
N THR A 422 2.44 0.92 -21.93
CA THR A 422 2.94 -0.41 -21.56
C THR A 422 1.83 -1.45 -21.44
N ASP A 423 0.56 -1.08 -21.71
CA ASP A 423 -0.55 -2.03 -21.85
C ASP A 423 -0.33 -2.87 -23.11
N LEU A 424 -0.12 -4.18 -22.92
CA LEU A 424 0.20 -5.10 -24.01
C LEU A 424 -1.03 -5.56 -24.82
N ILE A 425 -2.23 -5.45 -24.25
CA ILE A 425 -3.47 -5.90 -24.91
C ILE A 425 -4.04 -4.79 -25.77
N SER A 426 -4.16 -3.60 -25.18
CA SER A 426 -4.86 -2.50 -25.81
C SER A 426 -4.16 -1.18 -25.51
N PRO A 427 -2.97 -0.94 -26.12
CA PRO A 427 -2.20 0.28 -25.90
C PRO A 427 -3.09 1.52 -25.98
N GLU A 428 -3.17 2.25 -24.87
CA GLU A 428 -3.99 3.44 -24.75
C GLU A 428 -3.16 4.68 -25.07
N LYS A 429 -3.70 5.58 -25.90
CA LYS A 429 -3.06 6.88 -26.10
C LYS A 429 -3.28 7.75 -24.88
N VAL A 430 -2.26 8.51 -24.46
CA VAL A 430 -2.37 9.42 -23.32
C VAL A 430 -3.48 10.45 -23.50
N ASP A 431 -3.72 10.92 -24.72
CA ASP A 431 -4.83 11.83 -25.03
C ASP A 431 -6.20 11.20 -24.72
N SER A 432 -6.37 9.90 -25.03
CA SER A 432 -7.61 9.15 -24.75
C SER A 432 -7.81 8.97 -23.25
N LEU A 433 -6.77 8.57 -22.51
CA LEU A 433 -6.83 8.41 -21.06
C LEU A 433 -7.19 9.72 -20.37
N THR A 434 -6.44 10.78 -20.68
CA THR A 434 -6.59 12.10 -20.03
C THR A 434 -7.92 12.77 -20.37
N SER A 435 -8.46 12.53 -21.58
CA SER A 435 -9.80 12.99 -21.96
C SER A 435 -10.91 12.34 -21.13
N LYS A 436 -10.76 11.06 -20.72
CA LYS A 436 -11.74 10.39 -19.84
C LYS A 436 -11.77 10.99 -18.43
N CYS A 437 -10.64 11.52 -17.95
CA CYS A 437 -10.53 12.11 -16.62
C CYS A 437 -11.00 13.57 -16.55
N MET A 438 -10.95 14.30 -17.67
CA MET A 438 -11.19 15.75 -17.71
C MET A 438 -12.56 16.20 -17.14
N PRO A 439 -13.70 15.54 -17.45
CA PRO A 439 -14.99 15.92 -16.87
C PRO A 439 -14.97 15.83 -15.35
N TYR A 440 -14.45 14.72 -14.82
CA TYR A 440 -14.35 14.48 -13.39
C TYR A 440 -13.43 15.49 -12.68
N ALA A 441 -12.26 15.77 -13.26
CA ALA A 441 -11.32 16.75 -12.73
C ALA A 441 -11.97 18.14 -12.56
N ASN A 442 -12.72 18.58 -13.58
CA ASN A 442 -13.43 19.86 -13.56
C ASN A 442 -14.53 19.91 -12.49
N GLU A 443 -15.33 18.85 -12.37
CA GLU A 443 -16.41 18.78 -11.38
C GLU A 443 -15.89 18.72 -9.94
N TRP A 444 -14.82 17.95 -9.68
CA TRP A 444 -14.26 17.80 -8.34
C TRP A 444 -13.55 19.07 -7.84
N LYS A 445 -13.03 19.89 -8.77
CA LYS A 445 -12.16 21.03 -8.46
C LYS A 445 -12.75 22.00 -7.42
N GLU A 446 -14.02 22.38 -7.56
CA GLU A 446 -14.67 23.36 -6.68
C GLU A 446 -14.83 22.80 -5.26
N LYS A 447 -15.41 21.59 -5.14
CA LYS A 447 -15.60 20.94 -3.83
C LYS A 447 -14.27 20.64 -3.14
N ALA A 448 -13.24 20.28 -3.90
CA ALA A 448 -11.89 20.09 -3.35
C ALA A 448 -11.32 21.38 -2.74
N ASN A 449 -11.56 22.55 -3.35
CA ASN A 449 -11.10 23.82 -2.79
C ASN A 449 -11.81 24.14 -1.47
N GLU A 450 -13.14 24.02 -1.46
CA GLU A 450 -13.96 24.22 -0.27
C GLU A 450 -13.48 23.37 0.92
N LEU A 451 -13.32 22.06 0.71
CA LEU A 451 -12.86 21.13 1.74
C LEU A 451 -11.43 21.42 2.20
N TRP A 452 -10.55 21.80 1.26
CA TRP A 452 -9.16 22.09 1.56
C TRP A 452 -9.00 23.35 2.40
N GLU A 453 -9.64 24.45 1.99
CA GLU A 453 -9.64 25.72 2.72
C GLU A 453 -10.14 25.52 4.15
N HIS A 454 -11.27 24.82 4.32
CA HIS A 454 -11.79 24.48 5.64
C HIS A 454 -10.80 23.67 6.49
N SER A 455 -10.14 22.66 5.91
CA SER A 455 -9.13 21.87 6.63
C SER A 455 -7.91 22.71 7.05
N GLN A 456 -7.45 23.63 6.19
CA GLN A 456 -6.33 24.51 6.52
C GLN A 456 -6.69 25.50 7.64
N GLU A 457 -7.91 26.05 7.64
CA GLU A 457 -8.40 26.90 8.72
C GLU A 457 -8.43 26.17 10.07
N GLU A 458 -8.94 24.93 10.10
CA GLU A 458 -8.96 24.11 11.31
C GLU A 458 -7.55 23.78 11.82
N LYS A 459 -6.61 23.48 10.91
CA LYS A 459 -5.19 23.27 11.26
C LYS A 459 -4.55 24.54 11.83
N ALA A 460 -4.85 25.71 11.26
CA ALA A 460 -4.33 26.98 11.75
C ALA A 460 -4.84 27.29 13.16
N LYS A 461 -6.15 27.06 13.42
CA LYS A 461 -6.74 27.24 14.76
C LYS A 461 -6.06 26.34 15.80
N ARG A 462 -5.81 25.07 15.48
CA ARG A 462 -5.13 24.13 16.40
C ARG A 462 -3.69 24.51 16.72
N LYS A 463 -2.98 25.21 15.82
CA LYS A 463 -1.61 25.70 16.06
C LYS A 463 -1.56 27.01 16.85
N SER A 464 -2.68 27.72 16.96
CA SER A 464 -2.79 29.00 17.67
C SER A 464 -3.22 28.88 19.14
N ILE A 465 -3.55 27.66 19.58
CA ILE A 465 -3.84 27.25 20.95
C ILE A 465 -2.60 26.53 21.47
#